data_AF-A0A2I1F224-F1
#
_entry.id   AF-A0A2I1F224-F1
#
_cell.length_a   1.000
_cell.length_b   1.000
_cell.length_c   1.000
_cell.angle_alpha   90.00
_cell.angle_beta   90.00
_cell.angle_gamma   90.00
#
_symmetry.space_group_name_H-M   'P 1'
#
loop_
_entity.id
_entity.type
_entity.pdbx_description
1 polymer ?
#
loop_
_entity_poly.entity_id
_entity_poly.type
_entity_poly.pdbx_seq_one_letter_code
_entity_poly.pdbx_strand_id
1 'polypeptide(L)'
;MEDLFSMSLEFQVHRLVALVFCSNEEGKEYVNHIDGGNSTNNRASNLEWCTPKENVQHAVHFGLSEEQRVTGIDKVHIGQVCRGIRNNAGGCRWEFIT
;
A
#
# COMPACT_ATOMS: atom_id res chain seq x y z
N MET A 1 -1.40 -26.72 34.77
CA MET A 1 -1.41 -27.01 33.33
C MET A 1 -2.56 -26.21 32.77
N GLU A 2 -2.27 -25.02 32.24
CA GLU A 2 -3.13 -24.19 31.39
C GLU A 2 -2.47 -22.82 31.32
N ASP A 3 -1.53 -22.69 30.39
CA ASP A 3 -1.19 -21.39 29.82
C ASP A 3 -0.72 -21.64 28.38
N LEU A 4 -1.64 -22.15 27.56
CA LEU A 4 -1.43 -22.22 26.11
C LEU A 4 -1.71 -20.84 25.54
N PHE A 5 -0.69 -20.00 25.70
CA PHE A 5 -0.26 -18.95 24.78
C PHE A 5 -1.35 -18.48 23.81
N SER A 6 -2.10 -17.45 24.21
CA SER A 6 -2.95 -16.68 23.29
C SER A 6 -2.07 -15.96 22.28
N MET A 7 -1.64 -16.64 21.23
CA MET A 7 -1.01 -16.03 20.06
C MET A 7 -2.10 -15.55 19.10
N SER A 8 -2.33 -14.24 19.07
CA SER A 8 -3.06 -13.61 17.98
C SER A 8 -2.18 -13.59 16.73
N LEU A 9 -2.67 -14.15 15.63
CA LEU A 9 -2.05 -13.99 14.31
C LEU A 9 -2.67 -12.77 13.62
N GLU A 10 -1.84 -11.78 13.30
CA GLU A 10 -2.26 -10.62 12.52
C GLU A 10 -1.99 -10.86 11.03
N PHE A 11 -2.98 -10.59 10.19
CA PHE A 11 -2.88 -10.75 8.73
C PHE A 11 -3.27 -9.46 8.01
N GLN A 12 -2.59 -9.19 6.89
CA GLN A 12 -2.94 -8.09 6.00
C GLN A 12 -3.99 -8.56 4.99
N VAL A 13 -5.13 -7.85 4.94
CA VAL A 13 -6.28 -8.22 4.09
C VAL A 13 -5.88 -8.36 2.61
N HIS A 14 -5.15 -7.39 2.04
CA HIS A 14 -4.72 -7.46 0.64
C HIS A 14 -3.85 -8.70 0.36
N ARG A 15 -3.03 -9.14 1.33
CA ARG A 15 -2.18 -10.32 1.15
C ARG A 15 -3.01 -11.60 1.16
N LEU A 16 -4.03 -11.69 2.02
CA LEU A 16 -4.99 -12.79 1.99
C LEU A 16 -5.77 -12.83 0.67
N VAL A 17 -6.21 -11.67 0.16
CA VAL A 17 -6.89 -11.61 -1.14
C VAL A 17 -5.95 -12.05 -2.26
N ALA A 18 -4.74 -11.52 -2.33
CA ALA A 18 -3.79 -11.86 -3.39
C ALA A 18 -3.38 -13.33 -3.37
N LEU A 19 -3.25 -13.95 -2.19
CA LEU A 19 -2.96 -15.39 -2.06
C LEU A 19 -4.03 -16.29 -2.69
N VAL A 20 -5.29 -15.85 -2.67
CA VAL A 20 -6.42 -16.67 -3.17
C VAL A 20 -6.78 -16.32 -4.61
N PHE A 21 -6.68 -15.05 -4.99
CA PHE A 21 -7.28 -14.53 -6.22
C PHE A 21 -6.29 -13.98 -7.25
N CYS A 22 -5.01 -13.84 -6.91
CA CYS A 22 -3.98 -13.33 -7.84
C CYS A 22 -2.99 -14.44 -8.17
N SER A 23 -2.76 -14.69 -9.46
CA SER A 23 -1.71 -15.60 -9.92
C SER A 23 -0.35 -15.07 -9.47
N ASN A 24 0.41 -15.88 -8.73
CA ASN A 24 1.77 -15.53 -8.33
C ASN A 24 2.79 -16.06 -9.34
N GLU A 25 3.66 -15.17 -9.83
CA GLU A 25 4.80 -15.56 -10.65
C GLU A 25 6.00 -15.88 -9.75
N GLU A 26 6.86 -16.81 -10.18
CA GLU A 26 8.03 -17.21 -9.40
C GLU A 26 8.95 -16.01 -9.09
N GLY A 27 9.41 -15.92 -7.85
CA GLY A 27 10.30 -14.84 -7.40
C GLY A 27 9.60 -13.54 -6.99
N LYS A 28 8.26 -13.47 -7.01
CA LYS A 28 7.49 -12.32 -6.51
C LYS A 28 6.89 -12.63 -5.13
N GLU A 29 7.36 -11.92 -4.11
CA GLU A 29 7.03 -12.19 -2.71
C GLU A 29 6.16 -11.11 -2.05
N TYR A 30 6.03 -9.96 -2.72
CA TYR A 30 5.33 -8.78 -2.21
C TYR A 30 4.05 -8.56 -2.98
N VAL A 31 3.03 -8.01 -2.32
CA VAL A 31 1.77 -7.62 -2.95
C VAL A 31 1.75 -6.09 -3.03
N ASN A 32 1.52 -5.56 -4.22
CA ASN A 32 1.41 -4.14 -4.49
C ASN A 32 -0.04 -3.76 -4.85
N HIS A 33 -0.41 -2.51 -4.58
CA HIS A 33 -1.67 -1.90 -5.03
C HIS A 33 -1.40 -1.09 -6.30
N ILE A 34 -2.07 -1.48 -7.39
CA ILE A 34 -1.86 -0.89 -8.72
C ILE A 34 -2.22 0.61 -8.72
N ASP A 35 -3.25 1.01 -7.98
CA ASP A 35 -3.74 2.40 -7.87
C ASP A 35 -2.89 3.32 -6.95
N GLY A 36 -1.56 3.16 -6.96
CA GLY A 36 -0.65 4.06 -6.28
C GLY A 36 -0.70 3.94 -4.75
N GLY A 37 -0.91 2.73 -4.22
CA GLY A 37 -0.84 2.48 -2.78
C GLY A 37 -2.10 2.87 -1.99
N ASN A 38 -3.27 2.87 -2.64
CA ASN A 38 -4.54 2.99 -1.90
C ASN A 38 -4.84 1.69 -1.13
N SER A 39 -4.34 1.61 0.10
CA SER A 39 -4.47 0.45 0.99
C SER A 39 -5.91 0.04 1.36
N THR A 40 -6.91 0.83 0.97
CA THR A 40 -8.34 0.50 1.17
C THR A 40 -8.94 -0.28 0.00
N ASN A 41 -8.36 -0.19 -1.20
CA ASN A 41 -8.85 -0.85 -2.41
C ASN A 41 -8.24 -2.25 -2.55
N ASN A 42 -8.75 -3.22 -1.78
CA ASN A 42 -8.24 -4.59 -1.73
C ASN A 42 -8.90 -5.52 -2.76
N ARG A 43 -9.43 -5.00 -3.87
CA ARG A 43 -9.99 -5.84 -4.94
C ARG A 43 -8.84 -6.59 -5.61
N ALA A 44 -9.02 -7.88 -5.90
CA ALA A 44 -7.99 -8.69 -6.57
C ALA A 44 -7.50 -8.05 -7.88
N SER A 45 -8.39 -7.38 -8.62
CA SER A 45 -8.04 -6.64 -9.85
C SER A 45 -7.17 -5.40 -9.63
N ASN A 46 -7.00 -4.94 -8.39
CA ASN A 46 -6.14 -3.82 -7.99
C ASN A 46 -4.84 -4.31 -7.31
N LEU A 47 -4.65 -5.62 -7.20
CA LEU A 47 -3.50 -6.21 -6.51
C LEU A 47 -2.64 -6.99 -7.50
N GLU A 48 -1.33 -6.87 -7.35
CA GLU A 48 -0.37 -7.63 -8.12
C GLU A 48 0.75 -8.16 -7.22
N TRP A 49 1.29 -9.32 -7.56
CA TRP A 49 2.55 -9.77 -6.99
C TRP A 49 3.68 -9.00 -7.65
N CYS A 50 4.68 -8.61 -6.86
CA CYS A 50 5.83 -7.84 -7.32
C CYS A 50 7.10 -8.24 -6.57
N THR A 51 8.23 -7.92 -7.17
CA THR A 51 9.55 -7.90 -6.54
C THR A 51 9.74 -6.60 -5.76
N PRO A 52 10.70 -6.54 -4.80
CA PRO A 52 11.05 -5.29 -4.13
C PRO A 52 11.40 -4.16 -5.10
N LYS A 53 12.07 -4.48 -6.21
CA LYS A 53 12.48 -3.51 -7.22
C LYS A 53 11.29 -2.89 -7.94
N GLU A 54 10.35 -3.72 -8.40
CA GLU A 54 9.13 -3.27 -9.07
C GLU A 54 8.28 -2.40 -8.14
N ASN A 55 8.15 -2.79 -6.86
CA ASN A 55 7.40 -2.00 -5.88
C ASN A 55 8.00 -0.61 -5.66
N VAL A 56 9.33 -0.50 -5.56
CA VAL A 56 10.01 0.80 -5.46
C VAL A 56 9.83 1.62 -6.74
N GLN A 57 9.96 1.00 -7.91
CA GLN A 57 9.74 1.68 -9.19
C GLN A 57 8.31 2.22 -9.32
N HIS A 58 7.32 1.47 -8.85
CA HIS A 58 5.92 1.91 -8.81
C HIS A 58 5.74 3.13 -7.91
N ALA A 59 6.30 3.10 -6.69
CA ALA A 59 6.25 4.25 -5.78
C ALA A 59 6.88 5.51 -6.37
N VAL A 60 7.97 5.37 -7.15
CA VAL A 60 8.61 6.48 -7.88
C VAL A 60 7.73 6.96 -9.03
N HIS A 61 7.12 6.05 -9.80
CA HIS A 61 6.22 6.40 -10.90
C HIS A 61 5.03 7.23 -10.43
N PHE A 62 4.49 6.91 -9.25
CA PHE A 62 3.40 7.66 -8.62
C PHE A 62 3.85 8.89 -7.82
N GLY A 63 5.14 9.27 -7.86
CA GLY A 63 5.69 10.43 -7.15
C GLY A 63 5.84 10.25 -5.62
N LEU A 64 5.21 9.24 -5.03
CA LEU A 64 5.08 9.08 -3.56
C LEU A 64 6.39 9.21 -2.77
N SER A 65 7.54 8.80 -3.33
CA SER A 65 8.84 8.95 -2.69
C SER A 65 9.39 10.37 -2.72
N GLU A 66 9.21 11.08 -3.84
CA GLU A 66 9.76 12.42 -4.04
C GLU A 66 8.94 13.44 -3.26
N GLU A 67 7.61 13.33 -3.26
CA GLU A 67 6.73 14.17 -2.45
C GLU A 67 7.12 14.13 -0.96
N GLN A 68 7.33 12.95 -0.39
CA GLN A 68 7.76 12.83 1.01
C GLN A 68 9.13 13.49 1.23
N ARG A 69 10.06 13.36 0.28
CA ARG A 69 11.41 13.93 0.35
C ARG A 69 11.40 15.46 0.28
N VAL A 70 10.59 16.04 -0.60
CA VAL A 70 10.50 17.48 -0.82
C VAL A 70 9.73 18.17 0.30
N THR A 71 8.62 17.56 0.73
CA THR A 71 7.70 18.19 1.67
C THR A 71 8.02 17.87 3.13
N GLY A 72 8.74 16.78 3.39
CA GLY A 72 8.93 16.22 4.73
C GLY A 72 7.64 15.63 5.33
N ILE A 73 6.54 15.57 4.57
CA ILE A 73 5.26 15.08 5.02
C ILE A 73 5.21 13.56 4.82
N ASP A 74 4.77 12.84 5.83
CA ASP A 74 4.60 11.39 5.75
C ASP A 74 3.66 10.99 4.60
N LYS A 75 4.11 10.06 3.75
CA LYS A 75 3.34 9.55 2.60
C LYS A 75 1.98 8.96 2.99
N VAL A 76 1.83 8.45 4.21
CA VAL A 76 0.55 7.96 4.73
C VAL A 76 -0.44 9.12 4.89
N HIS A 77 0.00 10.27 5.40
CA HIS A 77 -0.84 11.45 5.53
C HIS A 77 -1.21 12.03 4.18
N ILE A 78 -0.26 12.11 3.24
CA ILE A 78 -0.51 12.53 1.84
C ILE A 78 -1.58 11.61 1.23
N GLY A 79 -1.39 10.29 1.32
CA GLY A 79 -2.34 9.30 0.80
C GLY A 79 -3.72 9.37 1.48
N GLN A 80 -3.79 9.70 2.78
CA GLN A 80 -5.06 9.92 3.47
C GLN A 80 -5.81 11.14 2.93
N VAL A 81 -5.10 12.19 2.47
CA VAL A 81 -5.73 13.35 1.85
C VAL A 81 -6.27 13.02 0.47
N CYS A 82 -5.48 12.33 -0.36
CA CYS A 82 -5.94 11.90 -1.69
C CYS A 82 -7.18 10.99 -1.64
N ARG A 83 -7.36 10.24 -0.54
CA ARG A 83 -8.55 9.40 -0.28
C ARG A 83 -9.72 10.14 0.36
N GLY A 84 -9.59 11.44 0.64
CA GLY A 84 -10.60 12.23 1.34
C GLY A 84 -10.78 11.90 2.82
N ILE A 85 -9.89 11.10 3.42
CA ILE A 85 -9.89 10.78 4.86
C ILE A 85 -9.41 12.00 5.66
N ARG A 86 -8.49 12.78 5.09
CA ARG A 86 -7.99 14.03 5.67
C ARG A 86 -8.25 15.19 4.73
N ASN A 87 -8.48 16.37 5.31
CA ASN A 87 -8.68 17.59 4.54
C ASN A 87 -7.38 18.16 3.96
N ASN A 88 -6.25 17.98 4.66
CA ASN A 88 -4.93 18.43 4.24
C ASN A 88 -3.81 17.66 4.97
N ALA A 89 -2.60 17.73 4.41
CA ALA A 89 -1.37 17.26 5.02
C ALA A 89 -0.28 18.29 4.70
N GLY A 90 0.43 18.76 5.74
CA GLY A 90 1.39 19.87 5.64
C GLY A 90 0.81 21.16 5.05
N GLY A 91 -0.49 21.43 5.27
CA GLY A 91 -1.17 22.62 4.74
C GLY A 91 -1.65 22.52 3.30
N CYS A 92 -1.31 21.43 2.58
CA CYS A 92 -1.71 21.22 1.19
C CYS A 92 -2.87 20.22 1.07
N ARG A 93 -3.72 20.42 0.05
CA ARG A 93 -4.67 19.41 -0.45
C ARG A 93 -3.94 18.61 -1.52
N TRP A 94 -3.90 17.30 -1.35
CA TRP A 94 -3.20 16.36 -2.22
C TRP A 94 -4.19 15.56 -3.04
N GLU A 95 -3.88 15.35 -4.32
CA GLU A 95 -4.69 14.61 -5.26
C GLU A 95 -3.75 13.71 -6.10
N PHE A 96 -4.22 12.52 -6.48
CA PHE A 96 -3.47 11.66 -7.40
C PHE A 96 -3.66 12.19 -8.83
N ILE A 97 -2.57 12.29 -9.59
CA ILE A 97 -2.64 12.58 -11.02
C ILE A 97 -2.95 11.26 -11.73
N THR A 98 -4.15 11.12 -12.27
CA THR A 98 -4.64 9.94 -13.02
C THR A 98 -4.48 10.10 -14.51
#